data_AF-A0AAN9E6C8-F1
#
_entry.id   AF-A0AAN9E6C8-F1
#
_cell.length_a   1.000
_cell.length_b   1.000
_cell.length_c   1.000
_cell.angle_alpha   90.00
_cell.angle_beta   90.00
_cell.angle_gamma   90.00
#
_symmetry.space_group_name_H-M   'P 1'
#
loop_
_entity.id
_entity.type
_entity.pdbx_description
1 polymer ?
#
loop_
_entity_poly.entity_id
_entity_poly.type
_entity_poly.pdbx_seq_one_letter_code
_entity_poly.pdbx_strand_id
1 'polypeptide(L)'
;MLTDTISISRLVTPSELGEGKRQKLDHEENEENEEDFSMYENSSKPCIRLKKDGTFYKNKARLLLEDQIAEYSERSDKLSAFDAIPPPPNSDLLGGVAPHPITDALRPHLKYLCELALEHFNNDKGTNLVFVDFVKSTRRVAAGYVYYTTFQARDATESDSAIQTLQAEVWDRRPKALGPVVEMCRIKLT
;
A
#
# COMPACT_ATOMS: atom_id res chain seq x y z
N MET A 1 11.92 -68.42 17.47
CA MET A 1 10.69 -67.97 18.17
C MET A 1 10.32 -66.61 17.63
N LEU A 2 9.10 -66.54 17.09
CA LEU A 2 8.26 -65.36 16.78
C LEU A 2 8.86 -64.22 15.93
N THR A 3 8.59 -64.35 14.63
CA THR A 3 8.43 -63.29 13.63
C THR A 3 7.16 -62.48 13.88
N ASP A 4 7.14 -61.19 13.55
CA ASP A 4 5.93 -60.52 13.09
C ASP A 4 6.25 -59.44 12.05
N THR A 5 5.86 -59.74 10.82
CA THR A 5 5.90 -58.89 9.64
C THR A 5 4.47 -58.41 9.40
N ILE A 6 4.22 -57.10 9.43
CA ILE A 6 2.89 -56.54 9.18
C ILE A 6 2.64 -56.43 7.67
N SER A 7 1.57 -57.09 7.23
CA SER A 7 1.06 -57.18 5.86
C SER A 7 0.49 -55.86 5.32
N ILE A 8 0.91 -55.50 4.11
CA ILE A 8 0.30 -54.46 3.28
C ILE A 8 -0.96 -55.04 2.62
N SER A 9 -2.12 -54.46 2.91
CA SER A 9 -3.40 -54.84 2.29
C SER A 9 -3.75 -53.91 1.14
N ARG A 10 -4.17 -54.51 0.02
CA ARG A 10 -4.44 -53.92 -1.30
C ARG A 10 -5.64 -52.96 -1.34
N LEU A 11 -5.56 -52.07 -2.34
CA LEU A 11 -6.61 -51.21 -2.92
C LEU A 11 -7.95 -51.91 -3.16
N VAL A 12 -9.04 -51.21 -2.86
CA VAL A 12 -10.40 -51.50 -3.36
C VAL A 12 -10.90 -50.25 -4.11
N THR A 13 -11.27 -50.45 -5.38
CA THR A 13 -11.86 -49.45 -6.28
C THR A 13 -13.38 -49.32 -6.03
N PRO A 14 -13.97 -48.13 -6.19
CA PRO A 14 -15.39 -47.92 -5.97
C PRO A 14 -16.20 -48.31 -7.22
N SER A 15 -16.60 -49.57 -7.29
CA SER A 15 -17.73 -50.00 -8.11
C SER A 15 -18.55 -50.98 -7.29
N GLU A 16 -19.86 -50.73 -7.23
CA GLU A 16 -20.93 -51.57 -6.64
C GLU A 16 -21.38 -51.24 -5.20
N LEU A 17 -22.45 -50.44 -5.13
CA LEU A 17 -23.63 -50.46 -4.23
C LEU A 17 -24.20 -49.02 -4.27
N GLY A 18 -25.43 -48.70 -4.66
CA GLY A 18 -26.67 -49.41 -4.96
C GLY A 18 -27.72 -48.32 -5.17
N GLU A 19 -28.68 -48.54 -6.08
CA GLU A 19 -29.69 -47.56 -6.47
C GLU A 19 -30.62 -47.18 -5.30
N GLY A 20 -30.72 -45.88 -5.01
CA GLY A 20 -31.58 -45.32 -3.98
C GLY A 20 -32.23 -44.02 -4.43
N LYS A 21 -33.46 -44.14 -4.96
CA LYS A 21 -34.51 -43.13 -5.20
C LYS A 21 -34.13 -41.65 -5.01
N ARG A 22 -34.04 -40.92 -6.13
CA ARG A 22 -34.16 -39.44 -6.15
C ARG A 22 -35.59 -39.07 -5.78
N GLN A 23 -35.80 -38.57 -4.57
CA GLN A 23 -37.01 -37.78 -4.28
C GLN A 23 -36.84 -36.42 -4.96
N LYS A 24 -37.70 -36.15 -5.95
CA LYS A 24 -38.01 -34.78 -6.36
C LYS A 24 -38.61 -34.09 -5.14
N LEU A 25 -37.86 -33.17 -4.55
CA LEU A 25 -38.45 -32.15 -3.70
C LEU A 25 -38.91 -31.06 -4.65
N ASP A 26 -40.21 -30.99 -4.83
CA ASP A 26 -40.87 -29.88 -5.51
C ASP A 26 -40.65 -28.66 -4.61
N HIS A 27 -39.62 -27.87 -4.93
CA HIS A 27 -39.45 -26.56 -4.34
C HIS A 27 -40.37 -25.64 -5.13
N GLU A 28 -41.54 -25.38 -4.53
CA GLU A 28 -42.35 -24.20 -4.83
C GLU A 28 -41.41 -23.01 -5.05
N GLU A 29 -41.50 -22.42 -6.24
CA GLU A 29 -40.88 -21.15 -6.56
C GLU A 29 -41.45 -20.12 -5.58
N ASN A 30 -40.70 -19.87 -4.51
CA ASN A 30 -40.92 -18.73 -3.66
C ASN A 30 -40.46 -17.50 -4.46
N GLU A 31 -41.36 -16.97 -5.30
CA GLU A 31 -41.24 -15.64 -5.92
C GLU A 31 -41.34 -14.54 -4.85
N GLU A 32 -40.39 -14.51 -3.91
CA GLU A 32 -40.23 -13.40 -2.98
C GLU A 32 -38.75 -13.09 -2.75
N ASN A 33 -38.30 -12.07 -3.47
CA ASN A 33 -37.49 -10.94 -3.01
C ASN A 33 -36.69 -10.45 -4.23
N GLU A 34 -37.26 -9.47 -4.93
CA GLU A 34 -36.46 -8.42 -5.55
C GLU A 34 -35.48 -7.96 -4.48
N GLU A 35 -34.18 -8.01 -4.76
CA GLU A 35 -33.17 -7.67 -3.76
C GLU A 35 -33.24 -6.16 -3.48
N ASP A 36 -34.05 -5.81 -2.49
CA ASP A 36 -34.23 -4.44 -2.06
C ASP A 36 -33.01 -3.97 -1.25
N PHE A 37 -32.02 -3.48 -2.00
CA PHE A 37 -30.85 -2.83 -1.42
C PHE A 37 -31.13 -1.36 -1.03
N SER A 38 -32.37 -0.87 -1.13
CA SER A 38 -32.71 0.53 -0.82
C SER A 38 -32.37 0.94 0.61
N MET A 39 -32.36 0.00 1.55
CA MET A 39 -31.92 0.25 2.93
C MET A 39 -30.48 0.78 3.03
N TYR A 40 -29.67 0.58 1.99
CA TYR A 40 -28.30 1.09 1.90
C TYR A 40 -28.16 2.39 1.09
N GLU A 41 -29.22 2.83 0.40
CA GLU A 41 -29.17 3.92 -0.59
C GLU A 41 -28.62 5.22 0.01
N ASN A 42 -29.09 5.56 1.21
CA ASN A 42 -28.68 6.74 1.95
C ASN A 42 -27.70 6.42 3.10
N SER A 43 -27.14 5.20 3.12
CA SER A 43 -26.07 4.86 4.06
C SER A 43 -24.83 5.72 3.78
N SER A 44 -24.22 6.26 4.83
CA SER A 44 -22.97 7.02 4.74
C SER A 44 -21.76 6.15 4.39
N LYS A 45 -21.85 4.83 4.59
CA LYS A 45 -20.78 3.89 4.26
C LYS A 45 -20.90 3.46 2.79
N PRO A 46 -19.84 3.63 1.97
CA PRO A 46 -19.80 3.08 0.61
C PRO A 46 -20.02 1.57 0.63
N CYS A 47 -20.91 1.05 -0.21
CA CYS A 47 -21.10 -0.39 -0.36
C CYS A 47 -21.29 -0.81 -1.81
N ILE A 48 -20.81 -2.02 -2.11
CA ILE A 48 -21.08 -2.74 -3.34
C ILE A 48 -21.77 -4.05 -2.97
N ARG A 49 -22.86 -4.40 -3.65
CA ARG A 49 -23.55 -5.69 -3.50
C ARG A 49 -23.69 -6.35 -4.87
N LEU A 50 -23.35 -7.62 -4.96
CA LEU A 50 -23.61 -8.43 -6.14
C LEU A 50 -25.10 -8.77 -6.16
N LYS A 51 -25.76 -8.49 -7.28
CA LYS A 51 -27.15 -8.85 -7.51
C LYS A 51 -27.28 -10.25 -8.11
N LYS A 52 -28.46 -10.87 -8.02
CA LYS A 52 -28.77 -12.17 -8.66
C LYS A 52 -28.51 -12.19 -10.19
N ASP A 53 -28.71 -11.07 -10.87
CA ASP A 53 -28.47 -10.93 -12.32
C ASP A 53 -26.97 -10.79 -12.67
N GLY A 54 -26.08 -10.83 -11.68
CA GLY A 54 -24.64 -10.67 -11.83
C GLY A 54 -24.16 -9.22 -11.89
N THR A 55 -25.07 -8.24 -11.88
CA THR A 55 -24.71 -6.82 -11.82
C THR A 55 -24.38 -6.38 -10.39
N PHE A 56 -23.79 -5.19 -10.24
CA PHE A 56 -23.47 -4.64 -8.93
C PHE A 56 -24.39 -3.48 -8.57
N TYR A 57 -25.02 -3.56 -7.39
CA TYR A 57 -25.60 -2.40 -6.73
C TYR A 57 -24.50 -1.56 -6.07
N LYS A 58 -24.58 -0.25 -6.25
CA LYS A 58 -23.74 0.77 -5.59
C LYS A 58 -24.65 1.80 -4.96
N ASN A 59 -24.46 2.11 -3.68
CA ASN A 59 -25.20 3.18 -3.04
C ASN A 59 -24.61 4.56 -3.39
N LYS A 60 -25.31 5.65 -3.02
CA LYS A 60 -24.86 7.03 -3.29
C LYS A 60 -23.47 7.33 -2.74
N ALA A 61 -23.16 6.84 -1.53
CA ALA A 61 -21.84 7.01 -0.94
C ALA A 61 -20.73 6.33 -1.76
N ARG A 62 -21.02 5.20 -2.40
CA ARG A 62 -20.06 4.53 -3.30
C ARG A 62 -19.85 5.29 -4.59
N LEU A 63 -20.90 5.83 -5.20
CA LEU A 63 -20.78 6.64 -6.41
C LEU A 63 -19.96 7.92 -6.15
N LEU A 64 -20.25 8.62 -5.05
CA LEU A 64 -19.47 9.80 -4.65
C LEU A 64 -17.99 9.48 -4.40
N LEU A 65 -17.70 8.34 -3.76
CA LEU A 65 -16.33 7.89 -3.55
C LEU A 65 -15.61 7.60 -4.87
N GLU A 66 -16.31 7.02 -5.85
CA GLU A 66 -15.73 6.76 -7.18
C GLU A 66 -15.38 8.06 -7.91
N ASP A 67 -16.23 9.09 -7.83
CA ASP A 67 -15.94 10.42 -8.36
C ASP A 67 -14.71 11.04 -7.67
N GLN A 68 -14.61 10.92 -6.34
CA GLN A 68 -13.45 11.40 -5.57
C GLN A 68 -12.16 10.64 -5.93
N ILE A 69 -12.23 9.34 -6.18
CA ILE A 69 -11.09 8.53 -6.64
C ILE A 69 -10.65 8.98 -8.02
N ALA A 70 -11.59 9.25 -8.93
CA ALA A 70 -11.27 9.75 -10.28
C ALA A 70 -10.55 11.11 -10.20
N GLU A 71 -11.10 12.07 -9.45
CA GLU A 71 -10.47 13.38 -9.25
C GLU A 71 -9.08 13.24 -8.61
N TYR A 72 -8.96 12.39 -7.59
CA TYR A 72 -7.68 12.12 -6.94
C TYR A 72 -6.66 11.58 -7.94
N SER A 73 -7.03 10.61 -8.79
CA SER A 73 -6.13 10.01 -9.78
C SER A 73 -5.59 11.08 -10.74
N GLU A 74 -6.47 11.92 -11.30
CA GLU A 74 -6.08 12.98 -12.23
C GLU A 74 -5.13 14.00 -11.59
N ARG A 75 -5.29 14.26 -10.29
CA ARG A 75 -4.43 15.16 -9.53
C ARG A 75 -3.11 14.50 -9.17
N SER A 76 -3.13 13.24 -8.71
CA SER A 76 -1.94 12.51 -8.28
C SER A 76 -0.98 12.25 -9.44
N ASP A 77 -1.50 11.98 -10.64
CA ASP A 77 -0.69 11.67 -11.82
C ASP A 77 0.21 12.84 -12.26
N LYS A 78 -0.14 14.06 -11.85
CA LYS A 78 0.61 15.29 -12.15
C LYS A 78 1.66 15.62 -11.09
N LEU A 79 1.70 14.87 -9.98
CA LEU A 79 2.57 15.15 -8.84
C LEU A 79 3.79 14.23 -8.80
N SER A 80 4.89 14.76 -8.30
CA SER A 80 6.06 13.93 -7.98
C SER A 80 5.79 13.10 -6.72
N ALA A 81 6.51 11.99 -6.56
CA ALA A 81 6.42 11.19 -5.34
C ALA A 81 6.72 12.02 -4.06
N PHE A 82 7.58 13.03 -4.15
CA PHE A 82 7.90 13.95 -3.04
C PHE A 82 6.74 14.88 -2.66
N ASP A 83 5.78 15.05 -3.56
CA ASP A 83 4.63 15.97 -3.43
C ASP A 83 3.30 15.23 -3.39
N ALA A 84 3.32 13.91 -3.16
CA ALA A 84 2.14 13.06 -3.13
C ALA A 84 1.05 13.59 -2.17
N ILE A 85 -0.21 13.45 -2.58
CA ILE A 85 -1.39 13.84 -1.82
C ILE A 85 -2.06 12.60 -1.20
N PRO A 86 -2.82 12.74 -0.10
CA PRO A 86 -3.47 11.58 0.51
C PRO A 86 -4.62 11.08 -0.37
N PRO A 87 -4.84 9.75 -0.49
CA PRO A 87 -5.99 9.21 -1.18
C PRO A 87 -7.30 9.57 -0.45
N PRO A 88 -8.44 9.59 -1.15
CA PRO A 88 -9.73 9.79 -0.52
C PRO A 88 -9.98 8.74 0.57
N PRO A 89 -10.59 9.11 1.71
CA PRO A 89 -10.98 8.15 2.73
C PRO A 89 -11.86 7.04 2.16
N ASN A 90 -11.68 5.80 2.62
CA ASN A 90 -12.43 4.61 2.20
C ASN A 90 -12.23 4.20 0.72
N SER A 91 -11.20 4.71 0.02
CA SER A 91 -10.97 4.41 -1.40
C SER A 91 -10.36 3.04 -1.71
N ASP A 92 -9.91 2.30 -0.68
CA ASP A 92 -9.18 1.02 -0.80
C ASP A 92 -7.95 1.08 -1.74
N LEU A 93 -7.43 2.28 -2.03
CA LEU A 93 -6.23 2.48 -2.83
C LEU A 93 -4.99 2.08 -2.02
N LEU A 94 -4.52 0.86 -2.23
CA LEU A 94 -3.32 0.30 -1.59
C LEU A 94 -2.06 0.53 -2.43
N GLY A 95 -0.91 0.62 -1.76
CA GLY A 95 0.41 0.61 -2.40
C GLY A 95 0.89 1.93 -3.01
N GLY A 96 0.04 2.96 -3.06
CA GLY A 96 0.43 4.30 -3.51
C GLY A 96 1.43 5.00 -2.59
N VAL A 97 2.07 6.06 -3.11
CA VAL A 97 2.84 6.99 -2.30
C VAL A 97 1.87 7.93 -1.59
N ALA A 98 2.03 8.11 -0.29
CA ALA A 98 1.20 9.01 0.50
C ALA A 98 2.06 9.90 1.40
N PRO A 99 1.54 11.08 1.82
CA PRO A 99 2.17 11.89 2.85
C PRO A 99 2.54 11.06 4.08
N HIS A 100 3.75 11.28 4.59
CA HIS A 100 4.23 10.60 5.78
C HIS A 100 4.57 11.63 6.87
N PRO A 101 3.70 11.78 7.89
CA PRO A 101 3.92 12.74 8.96
C PRO A 101 5.25 12.48 9.69
N ILE A 102 6.06 13.53 9.83
CA ILE A 102 7.34 13.49 10.54
C ILE A 102 7.05 13.68 12.03
N THR A 103 6.90 12.57 12.74
CA THR A 103 6.69 12.55 14.20
C THR A 103 8.01 12.47 14.95
N ASP A 104 8.04 12.87 16.22
CA ASP A 104 9.26 12.81 17.05
C ASP A 104 9.84 11.39 17.16
N ALA A 105 8.98 10.37 17.19
CA ALA A 105 9.41 8.97 17.22
C ALA A 105 10.10 8.53 15.91
N LEU A 106 9.67 9.08 14.78
CA LEU A 106 10.17 8.72 13.45
C LEU A 106 11.37 9.58 13.02
N ARG A 107 11.43 10.81 13.53
CA ARG A 107 12.42 11.83 13.15
C ARG A 107 13.87 11.32 13.20
N PRO A 108 14.33 10.57 14.22
CA PRO A 108 15.69 10.01 14.24
C PRO A 108 15.97 9.07 13.06
N HIS A 109 15.00 8.22 12.70
CA HIS A 109 15.15 7.27 11.60
C HIS A 109 15.21 7.97 10.24
N LEU A 110 14.28 8.91 9.99
CA LEU A 110 14.32 9.70 8.76
C LEU A 110 15.59 10.53 8.64
N LYS A 111 16.14 10.99 9.77
CA LYS A 111 17.36 11.81 9.78
C LYS A 111 18.54 10.95 9.36
N TYR A 112 18.66 9.76 9.93
CA TYR A 112 19.66 8.77 9.52
C TYR A 112 19.58 8.48 8.00
N LEU A 113 18.39 8.29 7.44
CA LEU A 113 18.24 8.07 5.99
C LEU A 113 18.67 9.29 5.16
N CYS A 114 18.40 10.52 5.62
CA CYS A 114 18.84 11.73 4.93
C CYS A 114 20.35 11.95 5.05
N GLU A 115 20.96 11.63 6.19
CA GLU A 115 22.40 11.68 6.39
C GLU A 115 23.13 10.68 5.48
N LEU A 116 22.61 9.46 5.31
CA LEU A 116 23.11 8.51 4.32
C LEU A 116 23.01 9.07 2.88
N ALA A 117 21.89 9.71 2.55
CA ALA A 117 21.70 10.30 1.23
C ALA A 117 22.65 11.49 0.99
N LEU A 118 22.93 12.28 2.03
CA LEU A 118 23.94 13.34 1.99
C LEU A 118 25.35 12.79 1.84
N GLU A 119 25.72 11.73 2.57
CA GLU A 119 27.02 11.09 2.42
C GLU A 119 27.24 10.62 0.97
N HIS A 120 26.23 9.95 0.37
CA HIS A 120 26.27 9.56 -1.02
C HIS A 120 26.44 10.77 -1.97
N PHE A 121 25.68 11.84 -1.74
CA PHE A 121 25.75 13.06 -2.56
C PHE A 121 27.10 13.79 -2.41
N ASN A 122 27.60 13.92 -1.18
CA ASN A 122 28.86 14.56 -0.84
C ASN A 122 30.03 13.83 -1.49
N ASN A 123 30.03 12.50 -1.45
CA ASN A 123 31.04 11.66 -2.09
C ASN A 123 31.02 11.80 -3.62
N ASP A 124 29.84 11.86 -4.24
CA ASP A 124 29.72 12.03 -5.70
C ASP A 124 30.09 13.45 -6.18
N LYS A 125 29.75 14.48 -5.40
CA LYS A 125 29.93 15.89 -5.79
C LYS A 125 31.16 16.57 -5.20
N GLY A 126 31.88 15.92 -4.29
CA GLY A 126 32.99 16.53 -3.55
C GLY A 126 32.55 17.69 -2.67
N THR A 127 31.35 17.60 -2.09
CA THR A 127 30.77 18.65 -1.21
C THR A 127 30.79 18.20 0.25
N ASN A 128 30.48 19.11 1.18
CA ASN A 128 30.44 18.81 2.61
C ASN A 128 29.11 19.28 3.24
N LEU A 129 28.00 18.86 2.65
CA LEU A 129 26.66 19.23 3.11
C LEU A 129 26.27 18.43 4.35
N VAL A 130 25.71 19.12 5.35
CA VAL A 130 25.18 18.54 6.58
C VAL A 130 23.70 18.83 6.75
N PHE A 131 22.98 17.88 7.31
CA PHE A 131 21.54 17.96 7.55
C PHE A 131 21.18 19.12 8.50
N VAL A 132 20.13 19.87 8.17
CA VAL A 132 19.59 20.97 8.98
C VAL A 132 18.22 20.58 9.55
N ASP A 133 17.21 20.48 8.70
CA ASP A 133 15.83 20.16 9.10
C ASP A 133 15.06 19.49 7.96
N PHE A 134 13.93 18.87 8.28
CA PHE A 134 12.99 18.36 7.30
C PHE A 134 12.06 19.47 6.80
N VAL A 135 11.72 19.38 5.52
CA VAL A 135 10.61 20.14 4.94
C VAL A 135 9.35 19.27 4.91
N LYS A 136 9.47 18.06 4.37
CA LYS A 136 8.38 17.08 4.30
C LYS A 136 8.88 15.69 3.93
N SER A 137 8.04 14.68 4.18
CA SER A 137 8.29 13.30 3.79
C SER A 137 7.03 12.67 3.21
N THR A 138 7.20 11.83 2.20
CA THR A 138 6.18 10.90 1.71
C THR A 138 6.78 9.50 1.69
N ARG A 139 5.90 8.49 1.65
CA ARG A 139 6.31 7.09 1.75
C ARG A 139 5.43 6.19 0.90
N ARG A 140 6.03 5.15 0.32
CA ARG A 140 5.30 3.96 -0.17
C ARG A 140 5.74 2.70 0.57
N VAL A 141 4.82 1.74 0.64
CA VAL A 141 5.09 0.39 1.15
C VAL A 141 5.73 -0.43 0.03
N ALA A 142 6.79 -1.16 0.32
CA ALA A 142 7.46 -2.11 -0.58
C ALA A 142 7.94 -3.33 0.23
N ALA A 143 9.01 -4.00 -0.17
CA ALA A 143 9.74 -4.91 0.74
C ALA A 143 10.52 -4.08 1.79
N GLY A 144 9.78 -3.46 2.71
CA GLY A 144 10.22 -2.36 3.55
C GLY A 144 9.46 -1.07 3.21
N TYR A 145 10.15 0.06 3.23
CA TYR A 145 9.56 1.36 2.89
C TYR A 145 10.50 2.15 1.99
N VAL A 146 9.93 2.81 0.97
CA VAL A 146 10.67 3.82 0.21
C VAL A 146 10.21 5.18 0.68
N TYR A 147 11.16 5.99 1.13
CA TYR A 147 10.94 7.34 1.63
C TYR A 147 11.38 8.35 0.57
N TYR A 148 10.50 9.29 0.25
CA TYR A 148 10.80 10.45 -0.57
C TYR A 148 10.80 11.67 0.36
N THR A 149 11.99 12.11 0.74
CA THR A 149 12.14 13.17 1.75
C THR A 149 12.69 14.43 1.11
N THR A 150 12.03 15.56 1.37
CA THR A 150 12.55 16.89 1.08
C THR A 150 13.08 17.46 2.39
N PHE A 151 14.33 17.88 2.40
CA PHE A 151 15.02 18.36 3.60
C PHE A 151 15.99 19.48 3.26
N GLN A 152 16.43 20.18 4.30
CA GLN A 152 17.38 21.28 4.21
C GLN A 152 18.76 20.79 4.63
N ALA A 153 19.78 21.24 3.91
CA ALA A 153 21.17 21.04 4.26
C ALA A 153 21.95 22.35 4.10
N ARG A 154 23.12 22.42 4.73
CA ARG A 154 24.05 23.55 4.60
C ARG A 154 25.46 23.03 4.47
N ASP A 155 26.36 23.84 3.92
CA ASP A 155 27.77 23.46 3.86
C ASP A 155 28.39 23.55 5.27
N ALA A 156 29.09 22.50 5.70
CA ALA A 156 29.74 22.47 7.01
C ALA A 156 31.07 23.25 7.07
N THR A 157 31.63 23.64 5.93
CA THR A 157 32.88 24.41 5.87
C THR A 157 32.69 25.89 6.21
N GLU A 158 31.49 26.43 5.96
CA GLU A 158 31.15 27.83 6.18
C GLU A 158 29.95 27.96 7.13
N SER A 159 30.16 28.67 8.25
CA SER A 159 29.13 28.83 9.30
C SER A 159 27.88 29.58 8.84
N ASP A 160 28.03 30.45 7.83
CA ASP A 160 26.97 31.27 7.24
C ASP A 160 26.58 30.80 5.81
N SER A 161 26.87 29.55 5.47
CA SER A 161 26.51 29.00 4.16
C SER A 161 25.00 29.03 3.94
N ALA A 162 24.62 29.29 2.67
CA ALA A 162 23.22 29.29 2.28
C ALA A 162 22.58 27.91 2.50
N ILE A 163 21.39 27.90 3.10
CA ILE A 163 20.60 26.68 3.25
C ILE A 163 20.10 26.26 1.87
N GLN A 164 20.41 25.02 1.50
CA GLN A 164 19.96 24.38 0.28
C GLN A 164 18.84 23.40 0.59
N THR A 165 17.88 23.28 -0.32
CA THR A 165 16.82 22.26 -0.24
C THR A 165 17.20 21.08 -1.12
N LEU A 166 17.19 19.88 -0.55
CA LEU A 166 17.47 18.63 -1.26
C LEU A 166 16.25 17.71 -1.24
N GLN A 167 16.24 16.80 -2.20
CA GLN A 167 15.30 15.70 -2.32
C GLN A 167 16.08 14.39 -2.36
N ALA A 168 15.69 13.45 -1.49
CA ALA A 168 16.26 12.11 -1.45
C ALA A 168 15.20 11.01 -1.54
N GLU A 169 15.46 10.02 -2.38
CA GLU A 169 14.74 8.75 -2.42
C GLU A 169 15.62 7.68 -1.76
N VAL A 170 15.14 7.10 -0.67
CA VAL A 170 15.86 6.09 0.10
C VAL A 170 14.95 4.89 0.35
N TRP A 171 15.39 3.72 -0.07
CA TRP A 171 14.71 2.46 0.19
C TRP A 171 15.25 1.81 1.47
N ASP A 172 14.46 1.90 2.55
CA ASP A 172 14.71 1.21 3.81
C ASP A 172 14.19 -0.23 3.73
N ARG A 173 15.08 -1.13 3.35
CA ARG A 173 14.75 -2.51 2.96
C ARG A 173 14.44 -3.40 4.15
N ARG A 174 13.68 -4.47 3.88
CA ARG A 174 13.53 -5.62 4.77
C ARG A 174 14.08 -6.90 4.11
N PRO A 175 14.78 -7.78 4.85
CA PRO A 175 15.11 -7.70 6.28
C PRO A 175 16.13 -6.59 6.61
N LYS A 176 16.16 -6.13 7.88
CA LYS A 176 17.02 -5.00 8.32
C LYS A 176 18.52 -5.22 8.03
N ALA A 177 18.97 -6.47 7.97
CA ALA A 177 20.35 -6.82 7.66
C ALA A 177 20.81 -6.34 6.27
N LEU A 178 19.88 -6.10 5.33
CA LEU A 178 20.22 -5.55 4.01
C LEU A 178 20.57 -4.06 4.07
N GLY A 179 20.16 -3.35 5.11
CA GLY A 179 20.35 -1.90 5.23
C GLY A 179 19.60 -1.07 4.16
N PRO A 180 19.57 0.26 4.33
CA PRO A 180 18.96 1.17 3.36
C PRO A 180 19.78 1.29 2.07
N VAL A 181 19.10 1.64 0.98
CA VAL A 181 19.73 1.99 -0.30
C VAL A 181 19.32 3.41 -0.67
N VAL A 182 20.30 4.26 -0.97
CA VAL A 182 20.07 5.59 -1.52
C VAL A 182 19.89 5.43 -3.02
N GLU A 183 18.68 5.61 -3.52
CA GLU A 183 18.38 5.54 -4.95
C GLU A 183 18.70 6.88 -5.63
N MET A 184 18.48 7.99 -4.92
CA MET A 184 18.72 9.33 -5.43
C MET A 184 18.90 10.32 -4.29
N CYS A 185 19.80 11.29 -4.49
CA CYS A 185 19.88 12.52 -3.70
C CYS A 185 20.27 13.67 -4.63
N ARG A 186 19.53 14.77 -4.60
CA ARG A 186 19.79 15.94 -5.46
C ARG A 186 19.31 17.24 -4.84
N ILE A 187 19.91 18.35 -5.25
CA ILE A 187 19.39 19.69 -4.96
C ILE A 187 18.04 19.85 -5.66
N LYS A 188 17.05 20.37 -4.94
CA LYS A 188 15.76 20.75 -5.50
C LYS A 188 15.91 22.10 -6.19
N LEU A 189 15.81 22.12 -7.50
CA LEU A 189 15.75 23.37 -8.27
C LEU A 189 14.42 24.07 -7.97
N THR A 190 14.50 25.33 -7.55
CA THR A 190 13.35 26.24 -7.36
C THR A 190 12.84 26.78 -8.69
#